data_AF-A0A8H7UKK3-F1
#
_entry.id   AF-A0A8H7UKK3-F1
#
_cell.length_a   1.000
_cell.length_b   1.000
_cell.length_c   1.000
_cell.angle_alpha   90.00
_cell.angle_beta   90.00
_cell.angle_gamma   90.00
#
_symmetry.space_group_name_H-M   'P 1'
#
loop_
_entity.id
_entity.type
_entity.pdbx_description
1 polymer ?
#
loop_
_entity_poly.entity_id
_entity_poly.type
_entity_poly.pdbx_seq_one_letter_code
_entity_poly.pdbx_strand_id
1 'polypeptide(L)'
;MNELFYLSLSSNAEVAAYMQTVSILIGAWLGAVVIPLDWERPWQQWPVSCVLGALLGQAVGAVGTMVLYVMPESEEDKDKDE
;
A
#
# COMPACT_ATOMS: atom_id res chain seq x y z
N MET A 1 -5.94 23.54 1.06
CA MET A 1 -6.05 22.10 0.70
C MET A 1 -4.79 21.30 1.01
N ASN A 2 -3.61 21.92 1.19
CA ASN A 2 -2.39 21.19 1.58
C ASN A 2 -2.30 20.94 3.09
N GLU A 3 -2.89 21.80 3.92
CA GLU A 3 -2.88 21.70 5.39
C GLU A 3 -3.70 20.52 5.96
N LEU A 4 -4.73 20.05 5.23
CA LEU A 4 -5.60 18.95 5.70
C LEU A 4 -4.94 17.57 5.59
N PHE A 5 -3.95 17.41 4.69
CA PHE A 5 -3.18 16.17 4.58
C PHE A 5 -2.21 16.02 5.76
N TYR A 6 -1.60 17.12 6.20
CA TYR A 6 -0.62 17.11 7.29
C TYR A 6 -1.23 16.84 8.68
N LEU A 7 -2.55 17.00 8.84
CA LEU A 7 -3.23 16.93 10.15
C LEU A 7 -3.93 15.59 10.48
N SER A 8 -3.95 14.59 9.59
CA SER A 8 -5.01 13.55 9.67
C SER A 8 -4.58 12.09 9.85
N LEU A 9 -3.31 11.78 10.11
CA LEU A 9 -2.88 10.42 10.50
C LEU A 9 -2.18 10.50 11.86
N SER A 10 -2.97 10.55 12.93
CA SER A 10 -2.44 10.73 14.29
C SER A 10 -2.17 9.39 14.98
N SER A 11 -2.91 8.35 14.60
CA SER A 11 -2.79 7.03 15.22
C SER A 11 -1.99 6.07 14.34
N ASN A 12 -1.14 5.27 14.98
CA ASN A 12 -0.43 4.13 14.39
C ASN A 12 -1.38 3.20 13.60
N ALA A 13 -2.60 3.01 14.11
CA ALA A 13 -3.61 2.21 13.42
C ALA A 13 -4.10 2.86 12.11
N GLU A 14 -4.19 4.20 12.06
CA GLU A 14 -4.59 4.94 10.87
C GLU A 14 -3.49 4.87 9.80
N VAL A 15 -2.22 5.04 10.19
CA VAL A 15 -1.08 4.91 9.27
C VAL A 15 -1.02 3.51 8.69
N ALA A 16 -1.15 2.48 9.53
CA ALA A 16 -1.18 1.08 9.08
C ALA A 16 -2.36 0.83 8.11
N ALA A 17 -3.57 1.29 8.46
CA ALA A 17 -4.74 1.12 7.61
C ALA A 17 -4.60 1.87 6.27
N TYR A 18 -4.02 3.06 6.28
CA TYR A 18 -3.75 3.83 5.07
C TYR A 18 -2.75 3.11 4.16
N MET A 19 -1.59 2.71 4.69
CA MET A 19 -0.56 1.97 3.96
C MET A 19 -1.11 0.67 3.38
N GLN A 20 -1.96 -0.02 4.16
CA GLN A 20 -2.59 -1.26 3.73
C GLN A 20 -3.61 -1.03 2.62
N THR A 21 -4.46 -0.01 2.74
CA THR A 21 -5.50 0.28 1.73
C THR A 21 -4.88 0.72 0.42
N VAL A 22 -3.87 1.60 0.46
CA VAL A 22 -3.20 2.11 -0.75
C VAL A 22 -2.48 0.98 -1.48
N SER A 23 -1.76 0.12 -0.76
CA SER A 23 -1.05 -1.02 -1.36
C SER A 23 -1.99 -2.07 -1.98
N ILE A 24 -3.13 -2.36 -1.35
CA ILE A 24 -4.18 -3.22 -1.93
C ILE A 24 -4.71 -2.62 -3.24
N LEU A 25 -5.06 -1.32 -3.23
CA LEU A 25 -5.66 -0.65 -4.39
C LEU A 25 -4.69 -0.63 -5.58
N ILE A 26 -3.42 -0.34 -5.33
CA ILE A 26 -2.36 -0.38 -6.35
C ILE A 26 -2.19 -1.81 -6.86
N GLY A 27 -2.13 -2.80 -5.97
CA GLY A 27 -2.01 -4.21 -6.35
C GLY A 27 -3.19 -4.70 -7.21
N ALA A 28 -4.41 -4.37 -6.82
CA ALA A 28 -5.63 -4.69 -7.57
C ALA A 28 -5.64 -4.01 -8.95
N TRP A 29 -5.23 -2.75 -9.01
CA TRP A 29 -5.13 -1.98 -10.26
C TRP A 29 -4.09 -2.57 -11.22
N LEU A 30 -2.91 -2.95 -10.72
CA LEU A 30 -1.89 -3.65 -11.51
C LEU A 30 -2.39 -5.01 -12.00
N GLY A 31 -3.16 -5.73 -11.18
CA GLY A 31 -3.80 -6.99 -11.58
C GLY A 31 -4.80 -6.82 -12.74
N ALA A 32 -5.42 -5.64 -12.86
CA ALA A 32 -6.30 -5.32 -13.99
C ALA A 32 -5.54 -5.10 -15.30
N VAL A 33 -4.27 -4.67 -15.26
CA VAL A 33 -3.41 -4.48 -16.44
C VAL A 33 -3.07 -5.80 -17.13
N VAL A 34 -3.07 -6.93 -16.39
CA VAL A 34 -2.74 -8.26 -16.91
C VAL A 34 -3.90 -8.90 -17.70
N ILE A 35 -5.11 -8.34 -17.58
CA ILE A 35 -6.33 -8.86 -18.18
C ILE A 35 -6.33 -8.80 -19.72
N PRO A 36 -5.94 -7.69 -20.39
CA PRO A 36 -6.02 -7.56 -21.84
C PRO A 36 -4.96 -8.36 -22.61
N LEU A 37 -3.95 -8.91 -21.94
CA LEU A 37 -2.76 -9.48 -22.60
C LEU A 37 -2.96 -10.92 -23.11
N ASP A 38 -3.92 -11.69 -22.54
CA ASP A 38 -4.36 -13.00 -23.07
C ASP A 38 -5.68 -13.45 -22.36
N TRP A 39 -6.86 -13.06 -22.86
CA TRP A 39 -8.16 -13.35 -22.20
C TRP A 39 -8.59 -14.83 -22.31
N GLU A 40 -7.88 -15.64 -23.08
CA GLU A 40 -8.20 -17.05 -23.34
C GLU A 40 -7.79 -17.99 -22.19
N ARG A 41 -7.19 -17.48 -21.10
CA ARG A 41 -6.73 -18.29 -19.98
C ARG A 41 -7.68 -18.21 -18.78
N PRO A 42 -8.04 -19.37 -18.17
CA PRO A 42 -8.95 -19.39 -17.02
C PRO A 42 -8.43 -18.61 -15.81
N TRP A 43 -7.11 -18.44 -15.67
CA TRP A 43 -6.50 -17.69 -14.57
C TRP A 43 -6.46 -16.16 -14.81
N GLN A 44 -6.71 -15.69 -16.04
CA GLN A 44 -6.79 -14.27 -16.42
C GLN A 44 -8.22 -13.74 -16.46
N GLN A 45 -9.22 -14.58 -16.21
CA GLN A 45 -10.61 -14.14 -16.18
C GLN A 45 -10.86 -13.17 -15.03
N TRP A 46 -11.58 -12.10 -15.31
CA TRP A 46 -12.02 -11.18 -14.28
C TRP A 46 -12.91 -11.91 -13.26
N PRO A 47 -12.74 -11.72 -11.94
CA PRO A 47 -11.82 -10.78 -11.25
C PRO A 47 -10.52 -11.43 -10.72
N VAL A 48 -10.15 -12.63 -11.18
CA VAL A 48 -9.10 -13.46 -10.56
C VAL A 48 -7.75 -12.74 -10.48
N SER A 49 -7.29 -12.12 -11.57
CA SER A 49 -6.01 -11.40 -11.57
C SER A 49 -6.00 -10.19 -10.63
N CYS A 50 -7.11 -9.46 -10.52
CA CYS A 50 -7.26 -8.34 -9.59
C CYS A 50 -7.24 -8.80 -8.14
N VAL A 51 -7.85 -9.95 -7.82
CA VAL A 51 -7.82 -10.53 -6.46
C VAL A 51 -6.41 -10.96 -6.08
N LEU A 52 -5.68 -11.61 -6.99
CA LEU A 52 -4.28 -11.96 -6.76
C LEU A 52 -3.41 -10.71 -6.57
N GLY A 53 -3.61 -9.69 -7.40
CA GLY A 53 -2.95 -8.39 -7.24
C GLY A 53 -3.25 -7.72 -5.90
N ALA A 54 -4.51 -7.74 -5.46
CA ALA A 54 -4.92 -7.21 -4.16
C ALA A 54 -4.25 -7.95 -2.99
N LEU A 55 -4.15 -9.28 -3.06
CA LEU A 55 -3.48 -10.10 -2.04
C LEU A 55 -1.97 -9.85 -2.00
N LEU A 56 -1.33 -9.69 -3.15
CA LEU A 56 0.08 -9.30 -3.23
C LEU A 56 0.30 -7.88 -2.69
N GLY A 57 -0.57 -6.95 -3.05
CA GLY A 57 -0.59 -5.59 -2.51
C GLY A 57 -0.74 -5.60 -0.98
N GLN A 58 -1.64 -6.45 -0.46
CA GLN A 58 -1.81 -6.64 0.98
C GLN A 58 -0.49 -7.06 1.65
N ALA A 59 0.19 -8.07 1.09
CA ALA A 59 1.46 -8.55 1.63
C ALA A 59 2.54 -7.45 1.62
N VAL A 60 2.64 -6.66 0.55
CA VAL A 60 3.58 -5.53 0.46
C VAL A 60 3.26 -4.45 1.49
N GLY A 61 1.97 -4.09 1.67
CA GLY A 61 1.55 -3.12 2.68
C GLY A 61 1.86 -3.58 4.11
N ALA A 62 1.68 -4.87 4.39
CA ALA A 62 2.02 -5.45 5.69
C ALA A 62 3.52 -5.41 5.96
N VAL A 63 4.36 -5.73 4.96
CA VAL A 63 5.82 -5.63 5.07
C VAL A 63 6.25 -4.18 5.25
N GLY A 64 5.71 -3.24 4.46
CA GLY A 64 6.04 -1.81 4.59
C GLY A 64 5.67 -1.26 5.97
N THR A 65 4.50 -1.64 6.48
CA THR A 65 4.05 -1.29 7.83
C THR A 65 4.98 -1.90 8.89
N MET A 66 5.36 -3.18 8.76
CA MET A 66 6.32 -3.82 9.66
C MET A 66 7.68 -3.11 9.64
N VAL A 67 8.20 -2.75 8.47
CA VAL A 67 9.49 -2.06 8.34
C VAL A 67 9.44 -0.70 9.04
N LEU A 68 8.37 0.08 8.86
CA LEU A 68 8.21 1.37 9.54
C LEU A 68 8.12 1.24 11.07
N TYR A 69 7.58 0.15 11.59
CA TYR A 69 7.56 -0.10 13.04
C TYR A 69 8.87 -0.69 13.59
N VAL A 70 9.61 -1.45 12.78
CA VAL A 70 10.85 -2.13 13.17
C VAL A 70 12.08 -1.25 13.01
N MET A 71 12.08 -0.34 12.05
CA MET A 71 13.11 0.69 11.87
C MET A 71 12.65 1.96 12.58
N PRO A 72 13.03 2.20 13.85
CA PRO A 72 12.81 3.50 14.46
C PRO A 72 13.57 4.57 13.66
N GLU A 73 12.89 5.69 13.40
CA GLU A 73 13.51 6.90 12.85
C GLU A 73 14.80 7.20 13.62
N SER A 74 15.93 7.33 12.92
CA SER A 74 17.17 7.78 13.55
C SER A 74 16.97 9.20 14.06
N GLU A 75 17.31 9.48 15.32
CA GLU A 75 17.12 10.79 15.97
C GLU A 75 17.85 11.99 15.31
N GLU A 76 18.52 11.79 14.17
CA GLU A 76 19.40 12.75 13.51
C GLU A 76 18.66 13.92 12.82
N ASP A 77 17.33 13.88 12.73
CA ASP A 77 16.53 15.00 12.19
C ASP A 77 15.91 15.91 13.26
N LYS A 78 16.04 15.61 14.57
CA LYS A 78 15.59 16.53 15.63
C LYS A 78 16.50 17.77 15.79
N ASP A 79 17.71 17.74 15.25
CA ASP A 79 18.74 18.79 15.42
C ASP A 79 18.79 19.79 14.24
N LYS A 80 17.94 19.62 13.22
CA LYS A 80 17.84 20.56 12.09
C LYS A 80 16.70 21.58 12.23
N ASP A 81 15.87 21.42 13.26
CA ASP A 81 14.70 22.25 13.52
C ASP A 81 14.84 23.13 14.81
N GLU A 82 16.00 23.14 15.48
CA GLU A 82 16.43 24.16 16.47
C GLU A 82 17.33 25.23 15.84
#